data_AF-A0A6G1GY65-F1
#
_entry.id   AF-A0A6G1GY65-F1
#
_cell.length_a   1.000
_cell.length_b   1.000
_cell.length_c   1.000
_cell.angle_alpha   90.00
_cell.angle_beta   90.00
_cell.angle_gamma   90.00
#
_symmetry.space_group_name_H-M   'P 1'
#
loop_
_entity.id
_entity.type
_entity.pdbx_description
1 polymer ?
#
loop_
_entity_poly.entity_id
_entity_poly.type
_entity_poly.pdbx_seq_one_letter_code
_entity_poly.pdbx_strand_id
1 'polypeptide(L)'
;MDGNLPTYEESTTGDSFEFQSDGKNNDRRPPPEKGGLNGQRILDNLTISRATHIRAIVDELVYPILEKQSFYGISETTIALMPSNIVSSETETSENVDVVADGEIHEVKLEGHMNRVEFWRQPDVITELRGVLQDRLSASLTMPEEPPIPIQPAKPVQKAQRKGFFGRSSSSAASPVPAIPMTAKRGGAQVKVDLEDICIRTISDFGLFETLNRPAVLIRYNARC
;
A
#
# COMPACT_ATOMS: atom_id res chain seq x y z
N MET A 1 62.80 12.36 -15.57
CA MET A 1 62.20 11.49 -14.53
C MET A 1 60.80 11.23 -15.03
N ASP A 2 60.72 10.32 -15.98
CA ASP A 2 59.58 10.15 -16.87
C ASP A 2 58.89 8.86 -16.44
N GLY A 3 57.77 9.02 -15.75
CA GLY A 3 56.97 7.94 -15.21
C GLY A 3 56.06 7.37 -16.28
N ASN A 4 56.41 6.18 -16.76
CA ASN A 4 55.57 5.32 -17.60
C ASN A 4 54.18 5.09 -16.99
N LEU A 5 53.14 5.45 -17.74
CA LEU A 5 51.78 4.97 -17.55
C LEU A 5 51.66 3.55 -18.13
N PRO A 6 51.05 2.58 -17.42
CA PRO A 6 50.70 1.29 -18.02
C PRO A 6 49.41 1.39 -18.83
N THR A 7 49.52 1.12 -20.13
CA THR A 7 48.42 0.83 -21.05
C THR A 7 47.88 -0.56 -20.75
N TYR A 8 46.58 -0.71 -20.47
CA TYR A 8 45.96 -2.03 -20.32
C TYR A 8 45.33 -2.42 -21.65
N GLU A 9 45.93 -3.38 -22.34
CA GLU A 9 45.38 -4.00 -23.54
C GLU A 9 44.34 -5.08 -23.17
N GLU A 10 43.23 -5.00 -23.89
CA GLU A 10 42.09 -5.89 -23.92
C GLU A 10 42.50 -7.32 -24.34
N SER A 11 42.23 -8.34 -23.51
CA SER A 11 42.42 -9.74 -23.87
C SER A 11 41.06 -10.42 -24.11
N THR A 12 40.60 -10.40 -25.35
CA THR A 12 39.62 -11.36 -25.87
C THR A 12 40.35 -12.63 -26.28
N THR A 13 40.23 -13.69 -25.47
CA THR A 13 40.59 -15.04 -25.91
C THR A 13 39.32 -15.78 -26.30
N GLY A 14 39.05 -15.79 -27.61
CA GLY A 14 38.17 -16.78 -28.20
C GLY A 14 38.89 -18.13 -28.20
N ASP A 15 38.23 -19.16 -27.69
CA ASP A 15 38.64 -20.54 -27.92
C ASP A 15 37.50 -21.22 -28.69
N SER A 16 37.75 -21.44 -29.98
CA SER A 16 36.92 -22.24 -30.87
C SER A 16 37.63 -23.58 -31.05
N PHE A 17 37.01 -24.65 -30.56
CA PHE A 17 37.44 -26.02 -30.83
C PHE A 17 36.25 -26.87 -31.29
N GLU A 18 36.05 -26.93 -32.60
CA GLU A 18 35.47 -28.07 -33.33
C GLU A 18 36.58 -29.12 -33.52
N PHE A 19 36.42 -30.45 -33.59
CA PHE A 19 35.30 -31.38 -33.68
C PHE A 19 35.90 -32.78 -33.37
N GLN A 20 35.21 -33.67 -32.66
CA GLN A 20 35.30 -35.10 -32.99
C GLN A 20 34.11 -35.88 -32.42
N SER A 21 33.33 -36.43 -33.35
CA SER A 21 32.23 -37.34 -33.11
C SER A 21 32.76 -38.78 -33.14
N ASP A 22 32.51 -39.53 -32.07
CA ASP A 22 32.45 -40.98 -32.14
C ASP A 22 31.44 -41.52 -31.13
N GLY A 23 30.49 -42.30 -31.64
CA GLY A 23 29.33 -42.77 -30.92
C GLY A 23 29.62 -43.97 -30.01
N LYS A 24 29.13 -43.89 -28.76
CA LYS A 24 28.62 -45.06 -28.03
C LYS A 24 27.78 -44.64 -26.82
N ASN A 25 26.53 -45.09 -26.85
CA ASN A 25 25.52 -45.13 -25.79
C ASN A 25 26.00 -44.80 -24.36
N ASN A 26 25.43 -43.74 -23.80
CA ASN A 26 24.89 -43.80 -22.45
C ASN A 26 23.79 -42.73 -22.31
N ASP A 27 22.54 -43.20 -22.35
CA ASP A 27 21.39 -42.50 -21.78
C ASP A 27 21.65 -42.24 -20.29
N ARG A 28 22.28 -41.12 -20.00
CA ARG A 28 22.26 -40.50 -18.67
C ARG A 28 21.86 -39.05 -18.86
N ARG A 29 20.55 -38.83 -18.92
CA ARG A 29 20.00 -37.50 -18.65
C ARG A 29 20.56 -37.03 -17.30
N PRO A 30 21.15 -35.84 -17.21
CA PRO A 30 21.39 -35.25 -15.90
C PRO A 30 20.04 -35.11 -15.18
N PRO A 31 19.97 -35.41 -13.88
CA PRO A 31 18.73 -35.23 -13.12
C PRO A 31 18.29 -33.77 -13.21
N PRO A 32 16.98 -33.47 -13.25
CA PRO A 32 16.51 -32.09 -13.24
C PRO A 32 17.08 -31.40 -12.00
N GLU A 33 17.83 -30.33 -12.23
CA GLU A 33 18.47 -29.54 -11.20
C GLU A 33 17.43 -29.12 -10.15
N LYS A 34 17.64 -29.54 -8.90
CA LYS A 34 16.84 -29.15 -7.73
C LYS A 34 17.07 -27.68 -7.33
N GLY A 35 17.32 -26.79 -8.29
CA GLY A 35 17.62 -25.37 -8.07
C GLY A 35 16.40 -24.49 -7.79
N GLY A 36 15.19 -24.96 -8.10
CA GLY A 36 13.97 -24.13 -8.02
C GLY A 36 13.38 -23.92 -6.62
N LEU A 37 13.56 -24.87 -5.70
CA LEU A 37 12.85 -24.83 -4.41
C LEU A 37 13.43 -23.82 -3.42
N ASN A 38 14.74 -23.57 -3.45
CA ASN A 38 15.38 -22.63 -2.54
C ASN A 38 15.18 -21.18 -2.98
N GLY A 39 15.28 -20.91 -4.29
CA GLY A 39 15.04 -19.58 -4.85
C GLY A 39 13.61 -19.10 -4.58
N GLN A 40 12.61 -19.97 -4.79
CA GLN A 40 11.22 -19.64 -4.53
C GLN A 40 10.97 -19.28 -3.06
N ARG A 41 11.51 -20.07 -2.12
CA ARG A 41 11.34 -19.80 -0.68
C ARG A 41 11.97 -18.49 -0.25
N ILE A 42 13.10 -18.10 -0.83
CA ILE A 42 13.74 -16.81 -0.53
C ILE A 42 12.85 -15.66 -1.03
N LEU A 43 12.32 -15.75 -2.25
CA LEU A 43 11.41 -14.75 -2.81
C LEU A 43 10.11 -14.64 -1.99
N ASP A 44 9.56 -15.77 -1.57
CA ASP A 44 8.37 -15.82 -0.72
C ASP A 44 8.64 -15.13 0.63
N ASN A 45 9.77 -15.45 1.27
CA ASN A 45 10.17 -14.84 2.54
C ASN A 45 10.37 -13.33 2.41
N LEU A 46 10.98 -12.86 1.31
CA LEU A 46 11.15 -11.44 1.04
C LEU A 46 9.80 -10.74 0.84
N THR A 47 8.88 -11.38 0.13
CA THR A 47 7.52 -10.87 -0.08
C THR A 47 6.75 -10.77 1.23
N ILE A 48 6.81 -11.81 2.06
CA ILE A 48 6.17 -11.84 3.39
C ILE A 48 6.79 -10.76 4.30
N SER A 49 8.11 -10.64 4.32
CA SER A 49 8.82 -9.65 5.14
C SER A 49 8.44 -8.23 4.73
N ARG A 50 8.41 -7.93 3.43
CA ARG A 50 7.96 -6.65 2.88
C ARG A 50 6.51 -6.35 3.28
N ALA A 51 5.61 -7.29 3.06
CA ALA A 51 4.19 -7.11 3.35
C ALA A 51 3.92 -6.90 4.84
N THR A 52 4.63 -7.64 5.70
CA THR A 52 4.53 -7.51 7.15
C THR A 52 5.04 -6.13 7.59
N HIS A 53 6.18 -5.70 7.05
CA HIS A 53 6.76 -4.40 7.36
C HIS A 53 5.87 -3.23 6.94
N ILE A 54 5.31 -3.27 5.72
CA ILE A 54 4.39 -2.26 5.22
C ILE A 54 3.14 -2.17 6.10
N ARG A 55 2.56 -3.31 6.50
CA ARG A 55 1.41 -3.34 7.41
C ARG A 55 1.72 -2.70 8.76
N ALA A 56 2.88 -3.02 9.34
CA ALA A 56 3.30 -2.43 10.60
C ALA A 56 3.38 -0.89 10.50
N ILE A 57 3.96 -0.35 9.43
CA ILE A 57 4.01 1.11 9.20
C ILE A 57 2.62 1.71 9.10
N VAL A 58 1.72 1.05 8.36
CA VAL A 58 0.34 1.53 8.22
C VAL A 58 -0.37 1.55 9.57
N ASP A 59 -0.31 0.45 10.32
CA ASP A 59 -1.08 0.30 11.56
C ASP A 59 -0.50 1.11 12.72
N GLU A 60 0.82 1.22 12.82
CA GLU A 60 1.49 1.86 13.95
C GLU A 60 1.72 3.37 13.75
N LEU A 61 1.94 3.82 12.51
CA LEU A 61 2.37 5.19 12.24
C LEU A 61 1.32 6.00 11.45
N VAL A 62 0.78 5.43 10.38
CA VAL A 62 -0.07 6.18 9.45
C VAL A 62 -1.52 6.24 9.93
N TYR A 63 -2.11 5.08 10.21
CA TYR A 63 -3.52 4.95 10.54
C TYR A 63 -3.91 5.75 11.79
N PRO A 64 -3.14 5.77 12.89
CA PRO A 64 -3.48 6.59 14.07
C PRO A 64 -3.57 8.09 13.77
N ILE A 65 -2.73 8.59 12.85
CA ILE A 65 -2.79 9.99 12.41
C ILE A 65 -4.10 10.23 11.64
N LEU A 66 -4.42 9.37 10.67
CA LEU A 66 -5.66 9.50 9.89
C LEU A 66 -6.91 9.38 10.76
N GLU A 67 -6.92 8.44 11.72
CA GLU A 67 -8.02 8.26 12.66
C GLU A 67 -8.21 9.51 13.52
N LYS A 68 -7.13 10.06 14.08
CA LYS A 68 -7.16 11.31 14.85
C LYS A 68 -7.66 12.50 14.02
N GLN A 69 -7.18 12.65 12.78
CA GLN A 69 -7.63 13.71 11.88
C GLN A 69 -9.12 13.57 11.53
N SER A 70 -9.57 12.34 11.28
CA SER A 70 -10.98 12.04 11.03
C SER A 70 -11.87 12.36 12.23
N PHE A 71 -11.38 12.13 13.45
CA PHE A 71 -12.09 12.48 14.70
C PHE A 71 -12.32 13.99 14.81
N TYR A 72 -11.38 14.81 14.33
CA TYR A 72 -11.53 16.26 14.26
C TYR A 72 -12.32 16.74 13.03
N GLY A 73 -12.84 15.83 12.20
CA GLY A 73 -13.56 16.18 10.97
C GLY A 73 -12.66 16.73 9.86
N ILE A 74 -11.35 16.51 9.97
CA ILE A 74 -10.37 16.95 8.97
C ILE A 74 -10.41 15.93 7.82
N SER A 75 -10.86 16.40 6.68
CA SER A 75 -11.10 15.56 5.51
C SER A 75 -9.85 15.34 4.67
N GLU A 76 -8.89 16.25 4.73
CA GLU A 76 -7.67 16.19 3.94
C GLU A 76 -6.48 16.10 4.87
N THR A 77 -5.62 15.12 4.65
CA THR A 77 -4.43 14.90 5.48
C THR A 77 -3.27 14.50 4.60
N THR A 78 -2.15 15.21 4.75
CA THR A 78 -0.89 14.85 4.11
C THR A 78 0.11 14.40 5.18
N ILE A 79 0.68 13.21 4.98
CA ILE A 79 1.69 12.62 5.85
C ILE A 79 2.95 12.42 5.01
N ALA A 80 4.10 12.88 5.51
CA ALA A 80 5.40 12.67 4.91
C ALA A 80 6.18 11.64 5.74
N LEU A 81 6.34 10.43 5.21
CA LEU A 81 7.21 9.43 5.83
C LEU A 81 8.65 9.67 5.38
N MET A 82 9.54 9.93 6.34
CA MET A 82 10.95 10.20 6.11
C MET A 82 11.77 8.91 6.25
N PRO A 83 12.39 8.40 5.16
CA PRO A 83 13.29 7.26 5.22
C PRO A 83 14.42 7.40 6.24
N SER A 84 14.85 6.29 6.83
CA SER A 84 15.77 6.25 7.97
C SER A 84 17.20 6.71 7.68
N ASN A 85 17.65 6.63 6.43
CA ASN A 85 18.98 7.09 6.02
C ASN A 85 18.99 8.54 5.52
N ILE A 86 17.85 9.23 5.61
CA ILE A 86 17.78 10.64 5.31
C ILE A 86 18.03 11.37 6.61
N VAL A 87 19.27 11.82 6.76
CA VAL A 87 19.70 12.61 7.92
C VAL A 87 18.82 13.85 8.00
N SER A 88 17.89 13.83 8.94
CA SER A 88 17.34 15.05 9.51
C SER A 88 18.47 15.61 10.36
N SER A 89 18.97 16.81 10.04
CA SER A 89 20.14 17.40 10.71
C SER A 89 20.14 17.09 12.21
N GLU A 90 21.09 16.29 12.67
CA GLU A 90 21.16 15.80 14.07
C GLU A 90 21.51 16.93 15.07
N THR A 91 21.72 18.16 14.60
CA THR A 91 22.25 19.23 15.43
C THR A 91 21.21 20.06 16.17
N GLU A 92 19.94 20.14 15.77
CA GLU A 92 19.05 21.15 16.37
C GLU A 92 17.75 20.56 16.88
N THR A 93 17.48 20.88 18.15
CA THR A 93 16.21 20.75 18.88
C THR A 93 15.01 20.81 17.95
N SER A 94 14.09 19.88 18.16
CA SER A 94 12.86 19.56 17.42
C SER A 94 11.85 20.69 17.13
N GLU A 95 12.26 21.95 17.04
CA GLU A 95 11.36 23.10 16.92
C GLU A 95 11.27 23.73 15.53
N ASN A 96 12.21 23.56 14.60
CA ASN A 96 12.19 24.34 13.35
C ASN A 96 12.61 23.57 12.08
N VAL A 97 11.95 22.43 11.83
CA VAL A 97 11.97 21.81 10.51
C VAL A 97 10.61 22.07 9.87
N ASP A 98 10.53 23.13 9.06
CA ASP A 98 9.29 23.43 8.35
C ASP A 98 9.35 22.75 6.99
N VAL A 99 8.52 21.73 6.81
CA VAL A 99 8.32 21.12 5.49
C VAL A 99 7.48 22.11 4.68
N VAL A 100 8.11 22.74 3.70
CA VAL A 100 7.45 23.74 2.87
C VAL A 100 6.51 23.02 1.91
N ALA A 101 5.25 22.95 2.29
CA ALA A 101 4.17 22.40 1.47
C ALA A 101 2.90 23.23 1.59
N ASP A 102 2.02 23.06 0.62
CA ASP A 102 0.72 23.71 0.60
C ASP A 102 -0.20 23.00 1.63
N GLY A 103 -0.12 23.42 2.90
CA GLY A 103 -0.91 22.89 4.01
C GLY A 103 -0.10 22.23 5.13
N GLU A 104 -0.82 21.72 6.13
CA GLU A 104 -0.22 21.04 7.28
C GLU A 104 0.25 19.63 6.90
N ILE A 105 1.57 19.39 6.95
CA ILE A 105 2.17 18.06 6.74
C ILE A 105 2.54 17.43 8.06
N HIS A 106 2.13 16.18 8.23
CA HIS A 106 2.55 15.36 9.36
C HIS A 106 3.85 14.63 8.99
N GLU A 107 4.98 15.13 9.47
CA GLU A 107 6.27 14.46 9.30
C GLU A 107 6.39 13.25 10.24
N VAL A 108 6.74 12.09 9.70
CA VAL A 108 6.99 10.85 10.44
C VAL A 108 8.34 10.29 10.06
N LYS A 109 9.28 10.28 11.01
CA LYS A 109 10.60 9.68 10.80
C LYS A 109 10.54 8.18 10.95
N LEU A 110 10.95 7.47 9.90
CA LEU A 110 11.00 6.02 9.90
C LEU A 110 12.34 5.55 10.44
N GLU A 111 12.32 4.50 11.24
CA GLU A 111 13.53 3.92 11.85
C GLU A 111 13.87 2.55 11.28
N GLY A 112 15.12 2.12 11.43
CA GLY A 112 15.55 0.77 11.07
C GLY A 112 15.99 0.59 9.62
N HIS A 113 16.63 -0.55 9.35
CA HIS A 113 17.35 -0.81 8.10
C HIS A 113 16.43 -1.01 6.89
N MET A 114 15.19 -1.47 7.10
CA MET A 114 14.22 -1.67 6.00
C MET A 114 13.66 -0.34 5.51
N ASN A 115 13.70 0.70 6.34
CA ASN A 115 13.11 2.00 6.03
C ASN A 115 14.04 2.95 5.28
N ARG A 116 15.11 2.43 4.67
CA ARG A 116 15.98 3.26 3.84
C ARG A 116 15.32 3.63 2.52
N VAL A 117 15.79 4.70 1.89
CA VAL A 117 15.22 5.21 0.64
C VAL A 117 15.19 4.16 -0.49
N GLU A 118 16.12 3.21 -0.51
CA GLU A 118 16.18 2.15 -1.54
C GLU A 118 14.98 1.19 -1.47
N PHE A 119 14.42 0.97 -0.28
CA PHE A 119 13.20 0.19 -0.10
C PHE A 119 12.01 0.93 -0.71
N TRP A 120 11.86 2.21 -0.39
CA TRP A 120 10.74 3.04 -0.84
C TRP A 120 10.80 3.40 -2.33
N ARG A 121 11.98 3.36 -2.95
CA ARG A 121 12.13 3.52 -4.41
C ARG A 121 11.51 2.37 -5.21
N GLN A 122 11.20 1.24 -4.59
CA GLN A 122 10.59 0.11 -5.28
C GLN A 122 9.11 0.42 -5.58
N PRO A 123 8.67 0.42 -6.85
CA PRO A 123 7.30 0.78 -7.21
C PRO A 123 6.25 -0.17 -6.59
N ASP A 124 6.63 -1.43 -6.41
CA ASP A 124 5.78 -2.45 -5.77
C ASP A 124 5.54 -2.12 -4.29
N VAL A 125 6.54 -1.58 -3.58
CA VAL A 125 6.41 -1.16 -2.17
C VAL A 125 5.41 -0.02 -2.06
N ILE A 126 5.50 0.99 -2.93
CA ILE A 126 4.57 2.15 -2.94
C ILE A 126 3.15 1.70 -3.27
N THR A 127 3.00 0.81 -4.26
CA THR A 127 1.71 0.26 -4.65
C THR A 127 1.09 -0.60 -3.54
N GLU A 128 1.91 -1.43 -2.89
CA GLU A 128 1.48 -2.28 -1.78
C GLU A 128 1.11 -1.44 -0.55
N LEU A 129 1.88 -0.41 -0.21
CA LEU A 129 1.55 0.54 0.86
C LEU A 129 0.19 1.21 0.61
N ARG A 130 -0.05 1.70 -0.61
CA ARG A 130 -1.35 2.25 -1.00
C ARG A 130 -2.48 1.24 -0.84
N GLY A 131 -2.26 0.00 -1.30
CA GLY A 131 -3.25 -1.07 -1.23
C GLY A 131 -3.60 -1.42 0.22
N VAL A 132 -2.59 -1.67 1.07
CA VAL A 132 -2.79 -1.98 2.49
C VAL A 132 -3.52 -0.84 3.21
N LEU A 133 -3.17 0.41 2.92
CA LEU A 133 -3.83 1.57 3.51
C LEU A 133 -5.31 1.68 3.07
N GLN A 134 -5.59 1.48 1.78
CA GLN A 134 -6.96 1.47 1.26
C GLN A 134 -7.80 0.33 1.86
N ASP A 135 -7.25 -0.87 1.96
CA ASP A 135 -7.90 -2.03 2.58
C ASP A 135 -8.22 -1.73 4.05
N ARG A 136 -7.26 -1.14 4.78
CA ARG A 136 -7.43 -0.79 6.19
C ARG A 136 -8.53 0.26 6.41
N LEU A 137 -8.55 1.31 5.59
CA LEU A 137 -9.59 2.35 5.64
C LEU A 137 -10.96 1.78 5.28
N SER A 138 -11.03 0.89 4.29
CA SER A 138 -12.28 0.23 3.90
C SER A 138 -12.82 -0.71 4.98
N ALA A 139 -11.94 -1.43 5.67
CA ALA A 139 -12.29 -2.29 6.79
C ALA A 139 -12.86 -1.48 7.97
N SER A 140 -12.29 -0.30 8.24
CA SER A 140 -12.77 0.60 9.31
C SER A 140 -14.18 1.14 9.06
N LEU A 141 -14.57 1.34 7.80
CA LEU A 141 -15.92 1.78 7.41
C LEU A 141 -16.98 0.67 7.51
N THR A 142 -16.57 -0.58 7.66
CA THR A 142 -17.48 -1.72 7.86
C THR A 142 -17.73 -1.87 9.36
N MET A 143 -18.61 -1.02 9.89
CA MET A 143 -19.16 -1.23 11.23
C MET A 143 -19.78 -2.64 11.29
N PRO A 144 -19.61 -3.40 12.39
CA PRO A 144 -20.33 -4.66 12.56
C PRO A 144 -21.83 -4.39 12.43
N GLU A 145 -22.45 -5.01 11.43
CA GLU A 145 -23.90 -5.09 11.32
C GLU A 145 -24.42 -5.66 12.64
N GLU A 146 -25.12 -4.83 13.42
CA GLU A 146 -25.85 -5.28 14.60
C GLU A 146 -26.71 -6.49 14.17
N PRO A 147 -26.60 -7.65 14.85
CA PRO A 147 -27.34 -8.83 14.44
C PRO A 147 -28.83 -8.47 14.36
N PRO A 148 -29.55 -8.89 13.31
CA PRO A 148 -30.94 -8.51 13.13
C PRO A 148 -31.71 -9.00 14.36
N ILE A 149 -32.24 -8.05 15.13
CA ILE A 149 -33.17 -8.35 16.22
C ILE A 149 -34.28 -9.22 15.60
N PRO A 150 -34.48 -10.47 16.06
CA PRO A 150 -35.52 -11.31 15.52
C PRO A 150 -36.87 -10.62 15.80
N ILE A 151 -37.53 -10.16 14.73
CA ILE A 151 -38.92 -9.73 14.80
C ILE A 151 -39.71 -10.96 15.25
N GLN A 152 -40.07 -11.00 16.53
CA GLN A 152 -40.93 -12.05 17.07
C GLN A 152 -42.25 -12.03 16.27
N PRO A 153 -42.73 -13.16 15.75
CA PRO A 153 -44.00 -13.19 15.05
C PRO A 153 -45.11 -12.81 16.03
N ALA A 154 -45.81 -11.72 15.69
CA ALA A 154 -47.00 -11.29 16.40
C ALA A 154 -47.99 -12.46 16.50
N LYS A 155 -48.41 -12.77 17.73
CA LYS A 155 -49.42 -13.80 18.02
C LYS A 155 -50.68 -13.53 17.17
N PRO A 156 -51.23 -14.54 16.47
CA PRO A 156 -52.44 -14.34 15.69
C PRO A 156 -53.64 -14.19 16.64
N VAL A 157 -54.18 -12.96 16.70
CA VAL A 157 -55.50 -12.72 17.28
C VAL A 157 -56.52 -13.32 16.32
N GLN A 158 -57.05 -14.47 16.70
CA GLN A 158 -58.15 -15.14 16.03
C GLN A 158 -59.36 -14.21 15.99
N LYS A 159 -59.78 -13.82 14.78
CA LYS A 159 -61.14 -13.33 14.54
C LYS A 159 -61.88 -14.38 13.73
N ALA A 160 -62.80 -15.05 14.40
CA ALA A 160 -63.77 -15.93 13.80
C ALA A 160 -64.79 -15.13 12.96
N GLN A 161 -65.47 -15.86 12.06
CA GLN A 161 -66.67 -15.48 11.29
C GLN A 161 -66.37 -14.77 9.95
N ARG A 162 -66.92 -15.14 8.79
CA ARG A 162 -68.11 -15.93 8.44
C ARG A 162 -68.10 -16.27 6.92
N LYS A 163 -68.85 -17.31 6.55
CA LYS A 163 -69.13 -17.92 5.22
C LYS A 163 -69.33 -16.99 3.99
N GLY A 164 -68.94 -17.53 2.81
CA GLY A 164 -69.48 -17.23 1.45
C GLY A 164 -68.48 -17.68 0.36
N PHE A 165 -68.56 -18.91 -0.20
CA PHE A 165 -69.34 -19.40 -1.36
C PHE A 165 -69.18 -18.57 -2.67
N PHE A 166 -68.50 -19.20 -3.65
CA PHE A 166 -68.40 -18.91 -5.10
C PHE A 166 -67.78 -17.58 -5.59
N GLY A 167 -66.67 -17.67 -6.33
CA GLY A 167 -66.15 -16.59 -7.17
C GLY A 167 -64.90 -17.00 -7.95
N ARG A 168 -65.02 -17.13 -9.27
CA ARG A 168 -64.06 -17.70 -10.23
C ARG A 168 -63.36 -16.57 -11.00
N SER A 169 -62.10 -16.78 -11.40
CA SER A 169 -61.32 -16.02 -12.41
C SER A 169 -60.98 -14.56 -12.03
N SER A 170 -59.96 -13.86 -12.55
CA SER A 170 -59.03 -14.05 -13.67
C SER A 170 -57.85 -13.08 -13.46
N SER A 171 -56.71 -13.49 -14.01
CA SER A 171 -55.58 -12.66 -14.49
C SER A 171 -55.84 -11.17 -14.67
N SER A 172 -54.95 -10.33 -14.15
CA SER A 172 -54.51 -9.11 -14.86
C SER A 172 -53.09 -8.74 -14.47
N ALA A 173 -52.25 -8.61 -15.49
CA ALA A 173 -50.87 -8.22 -15.43
C ALA A 173 -50.72 -6.77 -14.93
N ALA A 174 -49.81 -6.55 -14.00
CA ALA A 174 -49.21 -5.25 -13.75
C ALA A 174 -47.68 -5.42 -13.68
N SER A 175 -47.04 -4.69 -14.57
CA SER A 175 -45.62 -4.71 -14.91
C SER A 175 -44.69 -4.58 -13.68
N PRO A 176 -43.54 -5.29 -13.63
CA PRO A 176 -42.51 -4.98 -12.65
C PRO A 176 -41.86 -3.66 -13.05
N VAL A 177 -42.02 -2.64 -12.21
CA VAL A 177 -41.12 -1.48 -12.22
C VAL A 177 -39.77 -1.99 -11.75
N PRO A 178 -38.69 -1.93 -12.56
CA PRO A 178 -37.36 -2.20 -12.05
C PRO A 178 -37.04 -1.09 -11.06
N ALA A 179 -37.09 -1.41 -9.76
CA ALA A 179 -36.44 -0.63 -8.74
C ALA A 179 -34.95 -0.60 -9.12
N ILE A 180 -34.51 0.51 -9.70
CA ILE A 180 -33.11 0.84 -9.85
C ILE A 180 -32.55 0.80 -8.42
N PRO A 181 -31.60 -0.09 -8.09
CA PRO A 181 -30.88 0.09 -6.85
C PRO A 181 -30.13 1.41 -7.03
N MET A 182 -30.60 2.45 -6.34
CA MET A 182 -29.77 3.61 -6.06
C MET A 182 -28.64 3.07 -5.18
N THR A 183 -27.60 2.54 -5.83
CA THR A 183 -26.28 2.45 -5.25
C THR A 183 -25.86 3.89 -5.01
N ALA A 184 -26.27 4.43 -3.86
CA ALA A 184 -25.63 5.60 -3.29
C ALA A 184 -24.13 5.25 -3.28
N LYS A 185 -23.41 5.84 -4.23
CA LYS A 185 -21.96 5.77 -4.33
C LYS A 185 -21.49 6.46 -3.06
N ARG A 186 -21.37 5.71 -1.96
CA ARG A 186 -20.74 6.20 -0.73
C ARG A 186 -19.40 6.74 -1.17
N GLY A 187 -19.18 8.02 -0.91
CA GLY A 187 -17.89 8.68 -1.11
C GLY A 187 -16.78 7.82 -0.54
N GLY A 188 -16.03 7.16 -1.42
CA GLY A 188 -14.90 6.36 -1.01
C GLY A 188 -13.75 7.31 -0.69
N ALA A 189 -13.12 7.15 0.47
CA ALA A 189 -11.94 7.92 0.79
C ALA A 189 -10.85 7.66 -0.27
N GLN A 190 -10.28 8.73 -0.81
CA GLN A 190 -9.20 8.66 -1.79
C GLN A 190 -7.86 8.67 -1.06
N VAL A 191 -6.99 7.72 -1.44
CA VAL A 191 -5.62 7.63 -0.95
C VAL A 191 -4.67 7.68 -2.13
N LYS A 192 -3.76 8.63 -2.12
CA LYS A 192 -2.63 8.74 -3.05
C LYS A 192 -1.34 8.58 -2.27
N VAL A 193 -0.41 7.78 -2.81
CA VAL A 193 0.88 7.50 -2.19
C VAL A 193 1.94 7.58 -3.26
N ASP A 194 2.95 8.43 -3.07
CA ASP A 194 4.04 8.65 -4.01
C ASP A 194 5.35 8.94 -3.27
N LEU A 195 6.48 8.61 -3.90
CA LEU A 195 7.80 9.03 -3.44
C LEU A 195 8.15 10.35 -4.14
N GLU A 196 8.23 11.44 -3.39
CA GLU A 196 8.49 12.79 -3.91
C GLU A 196 9.68 13.42 -3.16
N ASP A 197 10.40 14.35 -3.80
CA ASP A 197 11.37 15.18 -3.10
C ASP A 197 10.65 16.37 -2.46
N ILE A 198 10.73 16.48 -1.13
CA ILE A 198 10.16 17.59 -0.36
C ILE A 198 11.22 18.62 -0.01
N CYS A 199 10.81 19.89 0.03
CA CYS A 199 11.65 21.01 0.46
C CYS A 199 11.52 21.17 1.97
N ILE A 200 12.64 21.01 2.67
CA ILE A 200 12.72 21.10 4.11
C ILE A 200 13.55 22.32 4.47
N ARG A 201 12.98 23.25 5.24
CA ARG A 201 13.71 24.40 5.76
C ARG A 201 14.33 24.07 7.11
N THR A 202 15.64 24.21 7.22
CA THR A 202 16.40 23.98 8.46
C THR A 202 17.14 25.24 8.86
N ILE A 203 17.57 25.31 10.12
CA ILE A 203 18.50 26.32 10.61
C ILE A 203 19.87 25.66 10.68
N SER A 204 20.87 26.27 10.07
CA SER A 204 22.27 25.86 10.18
C SER A 204 22.86 26.29 11.52
N ASP A 205 23.98 25.70 11.92
CA ASP A 205 24.72 26.06 13.15
C ASP A 205 25.10 27.56 13.25
N PHE A 206 25.02 28.31 12.15
CA PHE A 206 25.24 29.75 12.08
C PHE A 206 23.95 30.59 12.23
N GLY A 207 22.80 29.96 12.51
CA GLY A 207 21.50 30.62 12.56
C GLY A 207 20.94 31.02 11.20
N LEU A 208 21.52 30.52 10.10
CA LEU A 208 21.05 30.80 8.74
C LEU A 208 20.05 29.75 8.29
N PHE A 209 18.98 30.19 7.64
CA PHE A 209 18.02 29.28 7.02
C PHE A 209 18.62 28.62 5.79
N GLU A 210 18.59 27.30 5.78
CA GLU A 210 18.94 26.46 4.64
C GLU A 210 17.67 25.74 4.15
N THR A 211 17.59 25.50 2.84
CA THR A 211 16.51 24.70 2.24
C THR A 211 17.14 23.48 1.59
N LEU A 212 16.72 22.31 2.04
CA LEU A 212 17.23 21.02 1.60
C LEU A 212 16.11 20.23 0.90
N ASN A 213 16.42 19.63 -0.25
CA ASN A 213 15.52 18.71 -0.91
C ASN A 213 15.78 17.29 -0.42
N ARG A 214 14.75 16.62 0.09
CA ARG A 214 14.86 15.27 0.66
C ARG A 214 13.73 14.37 0.13
N PRO A 215 14.03 13.11 -0.26
CA PRO A 215 12.98 12.20 -0.69
C PRO A 215 12.10 11.76 0.50
N ALA A 216 10.79 11.79 0.33
CA ALA A 216 9.82 11.36 1.32
C ALA A 216 8.68 10.59 0.65
N VAL A 217 8.11 9.62 1.35
CA VAL A 217 6.87 8.98 0.89
C VAL A 217 5.70 9.84 1.35
N LEU A 218 5.05 10.50 0.40
CA LEU A 218 3.89 11.33 0.66
C LEU A 218 2.61 10.51 0.56
N ILE A 219 1.85 10.49 1.65
CA ILE A 219 0.51 9.92 1.73
C ILE A 219 -0.46 11.09 1.78
N ARG A 220 -1.30 11.20 0.74
CA ARG A 220 -2.36 12.20 0.65
C ARG A 220 -3.70 11.49 0.77
N TYR A 221 -4.41 11.79 1.83
CA TYR A 221 -5.72 11.23 2.16
C TYR A 221 -6.81 12.30 1.97
N ASN A 222 -7.90 11.94 1.30
CA ASN A 222 -9.07 12.79 1.15
C ASN A 222 -10.37 11.99 1.40
N ALA A 223 -11.11 12.37 2.44
CA ALA A 223 -12.38 11.76 2.84
C ALA A 223 -13.61 12.33 2.10
N ARG A 224 -13.46 13.41 1.32
CA ARG A 224 -14.54 14.05 0.56
C ARG A 224 -14.55 13.53 -0.87
N CYS A 225 -15.34 12.49 -1.13
CA CYS A 225 -15.72 12.04 -2.48
C CYS A 225 -17.23 11.94 -2.61
#